data_AF-A0A0D2T5E7-F1
#
_entry.id   AF-A0A0D2T5E7-F1
#
_cell.length_a   1.000
_cell.length_b   1.000
_cell.length_c   1.000
_cell.angle_alpha   90.00
_cell.angle_beta   90.00
_cell.angle_gamma   90.00
#
_symmetry.space_group_name_H-M   'P 1'
#
loop_
_entity.id
_entity.type
_entity.pdbx_description
1 polymer ?
#
loop_
_entity_poly.entity_id
_entity_poly.type
_entity_poly.pdbx_seq_one_letter_code
_entity_poly.pdbx_strand_id
1 'polypeptide(L)'
;MKRATMVQPSSTFVNINKKNLWVSLAIAVLSLCFVPINVSAAVRRHPPQQHHLSRKPSPKLRFGRNGEFKILQVADMHYADGKTTPCEDVLPSQVDGCSDLNTTAFIHRMIEAEKPNFIIFTGDNIYGFDSKDSAKSMDAAFAPAIAARIPWAAVLGNHDQEGTLSREGVMKHIVGLNHTLSQFNPSELHVIDGFGNYNLEVGGVEGSGFVNKSILNLYFLDSGDYSTVPAIPGYGWIKPSQQLWFQRTSAKLRV
;
A
#
# COMPACT_ATOMS: atom_id res chain seq x y z
N MET A 1 -2.49 -19.33 6.16
CA MET A 1 -2.77 -18.07 5.45
C MET A 1 -2.07 -18.22 4.12
N LYS A 2 -2.81 -18.13 3.01
CA LYS A 2 -2.36 -18.65 1.70
C LYS A 2 -1.20 -17.83 1.15
N ARG A 3 0.02 -18.36 1.14
CA ARG A 3 1.17 -17.73 0.46
C ARG A 3 1.21 -18.18 -0.99
N ALA A 4 1.65 -17.29 -1.89
CA ALA A 4 1.93 -17.58 -3.30
C ALA A 4 0.95 -18.57 -3.96
N THR A 5 -0.36 -18.27 -3.93
CA THR A 5 -1.27 -18.98 -4.82
C THR A 5 -1.01 -18.51 -6.23
N MET A 6 -0.74 -19.44 -7.15
CA MET A 6 -0.99 -19.19 -8.57
C MET A 6 -2.46 -18.74 -8.64
N VAL A 7 -2.69 -17.47 -9.01
CA VAL A 7 -4.02 -16.85 -8.99
C VAL A 7 -4.99 -17.73 -9.79
N GLN A 8 -5.83 -18.49 -9.08
CA GLN A 8 -7.02 -19.13 -9.64
C GLN A 8 -8.23 -18.33 -9.17
N PRO A 9 -9.17 -17.98 -10.07
CA PRO A 9 -10.34 -17.21 -9.71
C PRO A 9 -11.31 -18.10 -8.93
N SER A 10 -11.61 -17.76 -7.67
CA SER A 10 -12.77 -18.33 -7.00
C SER A 10 -13.42 -17.34 -6.03
N SER A 11 -14.64 -16.94 -6.39
CA SER A 11 -15.66 -16.39 -5.51
C SER A 11 -16.28 -17.52 -4.66
N THR A 12 -16.30 -17.41 -3.32
CA THR A 12 -17.46 -17.80 -2.49
C THR A 12 -17.30 -17.47 -1.01
N PHE A 13 -18.46 -17.16 -0.42
CA PHE A 13 -18.76 -16.82 0.98
C PHE A 13 -18.44 -17.94 1.99
N VAL A 14 -18.08 -17.56 3.22
CA VAL A 14 -18.21 -18.44 4.40
C VAL A 14 -18.82 -17.68 5.59
N ASN A 15 -19.78 -18.37 6.19
CA ASN A 15 -20.67 -18.00 7.29
C ASN A 15 -19.96 -18.12 8.66
N ILE A 16 -20.27 -17.19 9.57
CA ILE A 16 -19.70 -17.09 10.91
C ILE A 16 -20.38 -18.10 11.84
N ASN A 17 -19.62 -18.79 12.70
CA ASN A 17 -20.19 -19.45 13.88
C ASN A 17 -19.38 -19.13 15.15
N LYS A 18 -20.08 -18.60 16.15
CA LYS A 18 -19.58 -18.18 17.47
C LYS A 18 -19.45 -19.37 18.41
N LYS A 19 -18.43 -19.39 19.28
CA LYS A 19 -18.53 -19.96 20.64
C LYS A 19 -17.69 -19.16 21.67
N ASN A 20 -18.31 -18.99 22.83
CA ASN A 20 -17.89 -18.24 24.02
C ASN A 20 -16.76 -18.91 24.82
N LEU A 21 -15.99 -18.14 25.59
CA LEU A 21 -15.49 -18.58 26.90
C LEU A 21 -15.11 -17.40 27.82
N TRP A 22 -15.10 -17.67 29.13
CA TRP A 22 -15.29 -16.80 30.28
C TRP A 22 -14.01 -16.17 30.88
N VAL A 23 -14.18 -14.93 31.40
CA VAL A 23 -13.67 -14.28 32.62
C VAL A 23 -12.31 -14.71 33.23
N SER A 24 -11.42 -13.73 33.44
CA SER A 24 -10.76 -13.48 34.74
C SER A 24 -10.19 -12.06 34.83
N LEU A 25 -10.57 -11.36 35.89
CA LEU A 25 -10.18 -10.00 36.26
C LEU A 25 -8.87 -10.08 37.06
N ALA A 26 -7.83 -9.33 36.65
CA ALA A 26 -6.63 -9.13 37.47
C ALA A 26 -6.31 -7.63 37.53
N ILE A 27 -6.47 -7.08 38.73
CA ILE A 27 -6.15 -5.72 39.12
C ILE A 27 -4.64 -5.65 39.34
N ALA A 28 -3.95 -4.72 38.67
CA ALA A 28 -2.56 -4.39 38.98
C ALA A 28 -2.42 -2.88 39.22
N VAL A 29 -1.88 -2.61 40.40
CA VAL A 29 -1.72 -1.35 41.14
C VAL A 29 -0.96 -0.28 40.36
N LEU A 30 -1.48 0.96 40.37
CA LEU A 30 -0.75 2.18 39.96
C LEU A 30 0.49 2.36 40.83
N SER A 31 1.68 2.35 40.21
CA SER A 31 2.90 2.86 40.83
C SER A 31 3.17 4.26 40.29
N LEU A 32 2.95 5.27 41.12
CA LEU A 32 3.28 6.67 40.87
C LEU A 32 4.78 6.86 41.07
N CYS A 33 5.56 6.78 39.99
CA CYS A 33 6.95 7.24 39.99
C CYS A 33 6.98 8.71 39.56
N PHE A 34 7.27 9.61 40.50
CA PHE A 34 7.61 10.99 40.21
C PHE A 34 8.99 11.04 39.53
N VAL A 35 9.03 11.47 38.27
CA VAL A 35 10.26 11.80 37.56
C VAL A 35 10.43 13.33 37.58
N PRO A 36 11.56 13.88 38.06
CA PRO A 36 11.80 15.31 38.01
C PRO A 36 12.01 15.76 36.56
N ILE A 37 11.22 16.74 36.11
CA ILE A 37 11.37 17.40 34.81
C ILE A 37 12.52 18.40 34.93
N ASN A 38 13.69 18.04 34.42
CA ASN A 38 14.75 19.00 34.12
C ASN A 38 14.50 19.56 32.71
N VAL A 39 14.03 20.80 32.63
CA VAL A 39 13.94 21.53 31.35
C VAL A 39 15.33 22.08 31.03
N SER A 40 15.99 21.51 30.04
CA SER A 40 17.20 22.11 29.44
C SER A 40 16.83 22.68 28.08
N ALA A 41 17.11 23.96 27.87
CA ALA A 41 16.86 24.65 26.62
C ALA A 41 17.80 24.11 25.54
N ALA A 42 17.34 23.11 24.79
CA ALA A 42 18.08 22.58 23.64
C ALA A 42 18.04 23.59 22.49
N VAL A 43 19.22 24.06 22.10
CA VAL A 43 19.52 24.84 20.90
C VAL A 43 18.86 24.21 19.67
N ARG A 44 18.05 24.99 18.94
CA ARG A 44 17.48 24.59 17.64
C ARG A 44 18.63 24.27 16.67
N ARG A 45 18.86 22.99 16.41
CA ARG A 45 19.64 22.56 15.25
C ARG A 45 18.69 22.53 14.05
N HIS A 46 19.03 23.30 13.01
CA HIS A 46 18.32 23.24 11.75
C HIS A 46 18.40 21.81 11.19
N PRO A 47 17.28 21.23 10.70
CA PRO A 47 17.34 19.96 10.00
C PRO A 47 18.18 20.12 8.72
N PRO A 48 18.98 19.11 8.33
CA PRO A 48 19.76 19.16 7.11
C PRO A 48 18.82 19.33 5.91
N GLN A 49 19.16 20.27 5.02
CA GLN A 49 18.45 20.46 3.76
C GLN A 49 18.46 19.16 2.97
N GLN A 50 17.28 18.59 2.74
CA GLN A 50 17.12 17.53 1.75
C GLN A 50 17.46 18.13 0.39
N HIS A 51 18.55 17.64 -0.20
CA HIS A 51 18.85 17.89 -1.61
C HIS A 51 17.67 17.39 -2.44
N HIS A 52 16.84 18.31 -2.91
CA HIS A 52 15.82 18.06 -3.92
C HIS A 52 16.53 17.61 -5.21
N LEU A 53 16.75 16.30 -5.36
CA LEU A 53 16.96 15.70 -6.67
C LEU A 53 15.75 16.08 -7.52
N SER A 54 15.99 16.83 -8.60
CA SER A 54 14.95 17.33 -9.50
C SER A 54 14.17 16.15 -10.08
N ARG A 55 13.01 15.83 -9.48
CA ARG A 55 12.12 14.77 -9.95
C ARG A 55 11.60 15.17 -11.33
N LYS A 56 11.98 14.45 -12.39
CA LYS A 56 11.36 14.61 -13.72
C LYS A 56 9.83 14.58 -13.54
N PRO A 57 9.07 15.46 -14.22
CA PRO A 57 7.62 15.46 -14.12
C PRO A 57 7.09 14.06 -14.43
N SER A 58 6.40 13.45 -13.46
CA SER A 58 5.77 12.15 -13.65
C SER A 58 4.75 12.26 -14.79
N PRO A 59 4.70 11.30 -15.74
CA PRO A 59 3.74 11.34 -16.83
C PRO A 59 2.31 11.44 -16.27
N LYS A 60 1.50 12.34 -16.83
CA LYS A 60 0.06 12.42 -16.49
C LYS A 60 -0.64 11.16 -17.01
N LEU A 61 -1.46 10.53 -16.17
CA LEU A 61 -2.31 9.41 -16.60
C LEU A 61 -3.38 9.93 -17.55
N ARG A 62 -3.60 9.22 -18.67
CA ARG A 62 -4.50 9.68 -19.73
C ARG A 62 -5.05 8.52 -20.54
N PHE A 63 -6.30 8.64 -20.96
CA PHE A 63 -6.87 7.80 -22.02
C PHE A 63 -6.10 7.93 -23.34
N GLY A 64 -5.87 6.79 -24.01
CA GLY A 64 -5.25 6.71 -25.32
C GLY A 64 -6.13 7.28 -26.43
N ARG A 65 -5.57 7.43 -27.64
CA ARG A 65 -6.32 7.94 -28.81
C ARG A 65 -7.51 7.06 -29.22
N ASN A 66 -7.47 5.78 -28.88
CA ASN A 66 -8.56 4.84 -29.05
C ASN A 66 -9.64 4.94 -27.95
N GLY A 67 -9.48 5.83 -26.97
CA GLY A 67 -10.40 5.98 -25.85
C GLY A 67 -10.23 4.94 -24.74
N GLU A 68 -9.15 4.14 -24.76
CA GLU A 68 -8.90 3.13 -23.74
C GLU A 68 -7.87 3.58 -22.69
N PHE A 69 -8.04 3.09 -21.47
CA PHE A 69 -7.07 3.20 -20.39
C PHE A 69 -7.07 1.89 -19.60
N LYS A 70 -5.99 1.13 -19.69
CA LYS A 70 -5.87 -0.20 -19.07
C LYS A 70 -5.11 -0.12 -17.75
N ILE A 71 -5.70 -0.67 -16.71
CA ILE A 71 -5.10 -0.80 -15.38
C ILE A 71 -4.84 -2.28 -15.10
N LEU A 72 -3.62 -2.64 -14.72
CA LEU A 72 -3.31 -3.93 -14.12
C LEU A 72 -3.34 -3.80 -12.60
N GLN A 73 -4.26 -4.49 -11.94
CA GLN A 73 -4.33 -4.54 -10.49
C GLN A 73 -3.62 -5.79 -9.97
N VAL A 74 -2.75 -5.59 -8.97
CA VAL A 74 -2.00 -6.64 -8.27
C VAL A 74 -2.32 -6.51 -6.78
N ALA A 75 -2.60 -7.62 -6.11
CA ALA A 75 -2.98 -7.65 -4.71
C ALA A 75 -2.33 -8.86 -4.03
N ASP A 76 -2.12 -8.76 -2.72
CA ASP A 76 -1.81 -9.91 -1.85
C ASP A 76 -0.59 -10.71 -2.31
N MET A 77 0.44 -10.02 -2.82
CA MET A 77 1.68 -10.65 -3.26
C MET A 77 2.35 -11.39 -2.12
N HIS A 78 2.24 -10.84 -0.90
CA HIS A 78 2.88 -11.37 0.30
C HIS A 78 4.37 -11.66 0.07
N TYR A 79 5.03 -10.77 -0.68
CA TYR A 79 6.43 -10.90 -1.05
C TYR A 79 7.33 -10.79 0.19
N ALA A 80 8.43 -11.52 0.27
CA ALA A 80 9.39 -11.42 1.36
C ALA A 80 10.81 -11.27 0.82
N ASP A 81 11.72 -12.17 1.15
CA ASP A 81 13.14 -12.10 0.77
C ASP A 81 13.45 -12.69 -0.63
N GLY A 82 12.48 -12.77 -1.55
CA GLY A 82 12.75 -13.09 -2.95
C GLY A 82 13.09 -14.56 -3.19
N LYS A 83 14.32 -14.84 -3.61
CA LYS A 83 14.78 -16.20 -3.93
C LYS A 83 14.82 -17.12 -2.71
N THR A 84 15.03 -16.55 -1.52
CA THR A 84 15.20 -17.34 -0.29
C THR A 84 13.89 -17.60 0.45
N THR A 85 12.77 -17.02 0.02
CA THR A 85 11.45 -17.29 0.60
C THR A 85 10.86 -18.53 -0.05
N PRO A 86 10.68 -19.64 0.66
CA PRO A 86 10.00 -20.80 0.09
C PRO A 86 8.51 -20.50 -0.11
N CYS A 87 7.91 -21.06 -1.15
CA CYS A 87 6.46 -21.06 -1.28
C CYS A 87 5.81 -21.91 -0.18
N GLU A 88 4.64 -21.46 0.29
CA GLU A 88 3.74 -22.29 1.10
C GLU A 88 2.47 -22.60 0.31
N ASP A 89 1.69 -23.57 0.78
CA ASP A 89 0.38 -23.93 0.20
C ASP A 89 0.41 -24.29 -1.30
N VAL A 90 1.55 -24.78 -1.78
CA VAL A 90 1.71 -25.37 -3.13
C VAL A 90 1.69 -26.90 -3.07
N LEU A 91 1.44 -27.56 -4.21
CA LEU A 91 1.51 -29.02 -4.28
C LEU A 91 2.95 -29.49 -3.96
N PRO A 92 3.16 -30.69 -3.37
CA PRO A 92 4.51 -31.19 -3.08
C PRO A 92 5.45 -31.18 -4.29
N SER A 93 4.92 -31.44 -5.50
CA SER A 93 5.68 -31.40 -6.75
C SER A 93 6.09 -30.00 -7.20
N GLN A 94 5.53 -28.96 -6.61
CA GLN A 94 5.80 -27.55 -6.92
C GLN A 94 6.68 -26.88 -5.86
N VAL A 95 7.00 -27.56 -4.76
CA VAL A 95 7.82 -26.99 -3.67
C VAL A 95 9.24 -26.73 -4.15
N ASP A 96 9.83 -27.68 -4.89
CA ASP A 96 11.22 -27.56 -5.32
C ASP A 96 11.40 -26.37 -6.27
N GLY A 97 12.31 -25.47 -5.90
CA GLY A 97 12.61 -24.25 -6.66
C GLY A 97 11.55 -23.14 -6.61
N CYS A 98 10.45 -23.29 -5.87
CA CYS A 98 9.43 -22.25 -5.76
C CYS A 98 9.80 -21.19 -4.73
N SER A 99 9.68 -19.92 -5.12
CA SER A 99 9.94 -18.78 -4.27
C SER A 99 9.10 -17.55 -4.67
N ASP A 100 9.28 -16.40 -4.02
CA ASP A 100 8.67 -15.14 -4.43
C ASP A 100 9.00 -14.75 -5.89
N LEU A 101 10.10 -15.28 -6.46
CA LEU A 101 10.45 -15.06 -7.87
C LEU A 101 9.38 -15.60 -8.84
N ASN A 102 8.59 -16.58 -8.41
CA ASN A 102 7.43 -17.05 -9.16
C ASN A 102 6.38 -15.93 -9.33
N THR A 103 6.16 -15.13 -8.27
CA THR A 103 5.30 -13.94 -8.30
C THR A 103 5.89 -12.85 -9.19
N THR A 104 7.20 -12.57 -9.08
CA THR A 104 7.91 -11.64 -9.99
C THR A 104 7.71 -12.03 -11.45
N ALA A 105 7.96 -13.30 -11.78
CA ALA A 105 7.82 -13.83 -13.14
C ALA A 105 6.36 -13.78 -13.62
N PHE A 106 5.39 -14.04 -12.75
CA PHE A 106 3.97 -13.93 -13.08
C PHE A 106 3.59 -12.49 -13.45
N ILE A 107 3.98 -11.52 -12.64
CA ILE A 107 3.68 -10.10 -12.89
C ILE A 107 4.34 -9.63 -14.19
N HIS A 108 5.58 -10.04 -14.46
CA HIS A 108 6.23 -9.76 -15.75
C HIS A 108 5.42 -10.28 -16.94
N ARG A 109 4.98 -11.54 -16.90
CA ARG A 109 4.15 -12.12 -17.97
C ARG A 109 2.83 -11.36 -18.14
N MET A 110 2.19 -10.96 -17.05
CA MET A 110 0.96 -10.18 -17.11
C MET A 110 1.19 -8.79 -17.71
N ILE A 111 2.28 -8.11 -17.36
CA ILE A 111 2.64 -6.82 -17.96
C ILE A 111 2.88 -6.97 -19.47
N GLU A 112 3.60 -8.01 -19.89
CA GLU A 112 3.90 -8.26 -21.32
C GLU A 112 2.64 -8.61 -22.13
N ALA A 113 1.76 -9.44 -21.57
CA ALA A 113 0.52 -9.86 -22.21
C ALA A 113 -0.48 -8.70 -22.29
N GLU A 114 -0.67 -7.98 -21.19
CA GLU A 114 -1.73 -6.99 -21.09
C GLU A 114 -1.32 -5.59 -21.57
N LYS A 115 -0.04 -5.24 -21.47
CA LYS A 115 0.50 -3.92 -21.83
C LYS A 115 -0.30 -2.78 -21.17
N PRO A 116 -0.42 -2.76 -19.83
CA PRO A 116 -1.25 -1.79 -19.13
C PRO A 116 -0.68 -0.37 -19.26
N ASN A 117 -1.55 0.64 -19.13
CA ASN A 117 -1.13 2.05 -19.02
C ASN A 117 -0.71 2.40 -17.60
N PHE A 118 -1.21 1.66 -16.61
CA PHE A 118 -1.00 1.91 -15.20
C PHE A 118 -1.08 0.62 -14.38
N ILE A 119 -0.28 0.50 -13.33
CA ILE A 119 -0.30 -0.65 -12.41
C ILE A 119 -0.72 -0.17 -11.02
N ILE A 120 -1.63 -0.90 -10.37
CA ILE A 120 -2.07 -0.60 -9.01
C ILE A 120 -1.79 -1.80 -8.12
N PHE A 121 -1.06 -1.57 -7.03
CA PHE A 121 -0.87 -2.55 -5.97
C PHE A 121 -1.80 -2.25 -4.79
N THR A 122 -2.67 -3.19 -4.42
CA THR A 122 -3.77 -2.93 -3.47
C THR A 122 -3.55 -3.43 -2.05
N GLY A 123 -2.29 -3.49 -1.61
CA GLY A 123 -1.94 -3.90 -0.25
C GLY A 123 -1.44 -5.33 -0.16
N ASP A 124 -0.94 -5.68 1.03
CA ASP A 124 -0.20 -6.91 1.32
C ASP A 124 0.86 -7.17 0.23
N ASN A 125 1.58 -6.10 -0.06
CA ASN A 125 2.66 -6.06 -1.04
C ASN A 125 3.80 -6.95 -0.56
N ILE A 126 4.11 -6.86 0.73
CA ILE A 126 5.02 -7.75 1.43
C ILE A 126 4.31 -8.49 2.55
N TYR A 127 4.84 -9.67 2.90
CA TYR A 127 4.52 -10.30 4.17
C TYR A 127 5.59 -9.93 5.19
N GLY A 128 5.27 -8.94 6.04
CA GLY A 128 6.25 -8.29 6.91
C GLY A 128 7.00 -9.25 7.84
N PHE A 129 6.31 -10.28 8.36
CA PHE A 129 6.92 -11.27 9.27
C PHE A 129 8.11 -12.02 8.68
N ASP A 130 8.11 -12.29 7.37
CA ASP A 130 9.20 -13.03 6.71
C ASP A 130 10.15 -12.12 5.92
N SER A 131 9.88 -10.82 5.93
CA SER A 131 10.72 -9.81 5.30
C SER A 131 11.82 -9.40 6.28
N LYS A 132 13.06 -9.89 6.10
CA LYS A 132 14.18 -9.50 6.99
C LYS A 132 14.53 -8.02 6.84
N ASP A 133 14.21 -7.44 5.69
CA ASP A 133 14.40 -6.03 5.36
C ASP A 133 13.20 -5.58 4.51
N SER A 134 12.23 -4.90 5.12
CA SER A 134 11.00 -4.49 4.45
C SER A 134 11.25 -3.59 3.25
N ALA A 135 12.27 -2.72 3.30
CA ALA A 135 12.60 -1.83 2.18
C ALA A 135 13.07 -2.64 0.97
N LYS A 136 14.00 -3.57 1.16
CA LYS A 136 14.48 -4.45 0.08
C LYS A 136 13.39 -5.38 -0.45
N SER A 137 12.53 -5.88 0.43
CA SER A 137 11.40 -6.73 0.04
C SER A 137 10.43 -5.95 -0.85
N MET A 138 10.14 -4.69 -0.50
CA MET A 138 9.35 -3.79 -1.35
C MET A 138 10.04 -3.44 -2.67
N ASP A 139 11.35 -3.20 -2.66
CA ASP A 139 12.12 -2.96 -3.90
C ASP A 139 11.95 -4.14 -4.86
N ALA A 140 12.05 -5.38 -4.34
CA ALA A 140 11.88 -6.60 -5.13
C ALA A 140 10.42 -6.80 -5.59
N ALA A 141 9.45 -6.55 -4.70
CA ALA A 141 8.02 -6.70 -5.00
C ALA A 141 7.55 -5.75 -6.13
N PHE A 142 8.03 -4.51 -6.13
CA PHE A 142 7.68 -3.50 -7.14
C PHE A 142 8.61 -3.50 -8.35
N ALA A 143 9.70 -4.27 -8.33
CA ALA A 143 10.68 -4.33 -9.41
C ALA A 143 10.08 -4.56 -10.81
N PRO A 144 9.04 -5.42 -11.01
CA PRO A 144 8.43 -5.60 -12.33
C PRO A 144 7.86 -4.31 -12.93
N ALA A 145 7.16 -3.51 -12.12
CA ALA A 145 6.58 -2.24 -12.58
C ALA A 145 7.67 -1.20 -12.87
N ILE A 146 8.69 -1.12 -12.00
CA ILE A 146 9.82 -0.21 -12.15
C ILE A 146 10.62 -0.55 -13.42
N ALA A 147 10.93 -1.82 -13.65
CA ALA A 147 11.67 -2.29 -14.81
C ALA A 147 10.90 -2.07 -16.12
N ALA A 148 9.57 -2.25 -16.11
CA ALA A 148 8.71 -1.97 -17.25
C ALA A 148 8.57 -0.46 -17.56
N ARG A 149 8.99 0.42 -16.65
CA ARG A 149 8.83 1.88 -16.72
C ARG A 149 7.37 2.32 -16.90
N ILE A 150 6.44 1.52 -16.41
CA ILE A 150 5.02 1.83 -16.40
C ILE A 150 4.74 2.61 -15.10
N PRO A 151 4.02 3.75 -15.14
CA PRO A 151 3.61 4.43 -13.93
C PRO A 151 2.80 3.47 -13.04
N TRP A 152 3.02 3.52 -11.74
CA TRP A 152 2.34 2.62 -10.81
C TRP A 152 2.03 3.32 -9.50
N ALA A 153 1.08 2.81 -8.74
CA ALA A 153 0.80 3.29 -7.38
C ALA A 153 0.43 2.13 -6.46
N ALA A 154 0.53 2.36 -5.15
CA ALA A 154 0.27 1.36 -4.13
C ALA A 154 -0.49 1.93 -2.93
N VAL A 155 -1.36 1.11 -2.36
CA VAL A 155 -1.85 1.25 -0.98
C VAL A 155 -1.29 0.14 -0.11
N LEU A 156 -1.45 0.30 1.20
CA LEU A 156 -0.91 -0.59 2.20
C LEU A 156 -1.96 -1.59 2.66
N GLY A 157 -1.55 -2.85 2.81
CA GLY A 157 -2.33 -3.87 3.52
C GLY A 157 -1.96 -3.92 5.00
N ASN A 158 -2.50 -4.92 5.70
CA ASN A 158 -2.21 -5.10 7.12
C ASN A 158 -0.82 -5.73 7.36
N HIS A 159 -0.32 -6.54 6.42
CA HIS A 159 0.97 -7.22 6.56
C HIS A 159 2.18 -6.35 6.23
N ASP A 160 1.98 -5.25 5.51
CA ASP A 160 3.08 -4.43 4.99
C ASP A 160 3.95 -3.80 6.10
N GLN A 161 3.40 -3.60 7.30
CA GLN A 161 4.06 -2.93 8.43
C GLN A 161 4.58 -3.88 9.52
N GLU A 162 4.51 -5.20 9.30
CA GLU A 162 4.86 -6.18 10.33
C GLU A 162 6.35 -6.58 10.34
N GLY A 163 7.13 -5.97 9.44
CA GLY A 163 8.57 -6.19 9.33
C GLY A 163 9.40 -5.09 10.01
N THR A 164 10.43 -4.61 9.31
CA THR A 164 11.42 -3.67 9.87
C THR A 164 11.04 -2.19 9.76
N LEU A 165 9.96 -1.87 9.03
CA LEU A 165 9.48 -0.50 8.84
C LEU A 165 8.11 -0.30 9.50
N SER A 166 7.89 0.87 10.10
CA SER A 166 6.54 1.29 10.49
C SER A 166 5.66 1.53 9.26
N ARG A 167 4.34 1.57 9.43
CA ARG A 167 3.39 1.92 8.34
C ARG A 167 3.76 3.21 7.61
N GLU A 168 4.14 4.25 8.38
CA GLU A 168 4.63 5.50 7.81
C GLU A 168 5.95 5.29 7.06
N GLY A 169 6.90 4.53 7.64
CA GLY A 169 8.18 4.23 7.00
C GLY A 169 8.03 3.47 5.68
N VAL A 170 7.11 2.51 5.64
CA VAL A 170 6.69 1.79 4.44
C VAL A 170 6.22 2.75 3.36
N MET A 171 5.26 3.62 3.68
CA MET A 171 4.77 4.56 2.68
C MET A 171 5.88 5.53 2.24
N LYS A 172 6.75 5.99 3.17
CA LYS A 172 7.92 6.86 2.87
C LYS A 172 8.85 6.21 1.87
N HIS A 173 9.07 4.91 2.00
CA HIS A 173 9.85 4.13 1.05
C HIS A 173 9.16 4.09 -0.31
N ILE A 174 7.90 3.67 -0.36
CA ILE A 174 7.11 3.52 -1.60
C ILE A 174 7.10 4.80 -2.43
N VAL A 175 6.82 5.97 -1.82
CA VAL A 175 6.76 7.25 -2.56
C VAL A 175 8.12 7.72 -3.10
N GLY A 176 9.21 7.16 -2.58
CA GLY A 176 10.57 7.44 -3.03
C GLY A 176 11.00 6.61 -4.24
N LEU A 177 10.24 5.57 -4.61
CA LEU A 177 10.60 4.64 -5.68
C LEU A 177 10.37 5.23 -7.07
N ASN A 178 11.14 4.72 -8.04
CA ASN A 178 11.08 5.17 -9.42
C ASN A 178 9.71 4.86 -10.06
N HIS A 179 9.23 5.80 -10.88
CA HIS A 179 7.97 5.71 -11.61
C HIS A 179 6.70 5.58 -10.75
N THR A 180 6.82 5.65 -9.43
CA THR A 180 5.65 5.66 -8.55
C THR A 180 4.86 6.97 -8.69
N LEU A 181 3.55 6.85 -8.71
CA LEU A 181 2.58 7.93 -8.55
C LEU A 181 1.95 7.90 -7.16
N SER A 182 2.35 6.95 -6.30
CA SER A 182 1.94 6.91 -4.90
C SER A 182 2.27 8.24 -4.20
N GLN A 183 1.40 8.67 -3.30
CA GLN A 183 1.57 9.90 -2.54
C GLN A 183 1.36 9.65 -1.06
N PHE A 184 2.02 10.48 -0.25
CA PHE A 184 1.63 10.61 1.15
C PHE A 184 0.22 11.18 1.27
N ASN A 185 -0.28 11.18 2.51
CA ASN A 185 -1.50 11.89 2.85
C ASN A 185 -1.46 13.35 2.36
N PRO A 186 -2.62 13.95 2.04
CA PRO A 186 -2.68 15.31 1.53
C PRO A 186 -2.18 16.29 2.58
N SER A 187 -1.30 17.21 2.19
CA SER A 187 -0.68 18.19 3.10
C SER A 187 -1.69 19.17 3.70
N GLU A 188 -2.83 19.40 3.06
CA GLU A 188 -3.86 20.33 3.57
C GLU A 188 -4.66 19.75 4.76
N LEU A 189 -4.49 18.46 5.07
CA LEU A 189 -5.17 17.82 6.19
C LEU A 189 -4.18 17.57 7.32
N HIS A 190 -4.34 18.32 8.41
CA HIS A 190 -3.51 18.16 9.60
C HIS A 190 -3.73 16.81 10.31
N VAL A 191 -4.88 16.14 10.10
CA VAL A 191 -5.20 14.84 10.69
C VAL A 191 -6.02 14.00 9.71
N ILE A 192 -5.46 12.88 9.26
CA ILE A 192 -6.16 11.81 8.53
C ILE A 192 -5.54 10.47 8.95
N ASP A 193 -6.38 9.46 9.13
CA ASP A 193 -5.94 8.12 9.54
C ASP A 193 -5.14 7.42 8.43
N GLY A 194 -4.09 6.68 8.81
CA GLY A 194 -3.20 5.96 7.90
C GLY A 194 -2.11 6.82 7.26
N PHE A 195 -1.34 6.25 6.33
CA PHE A 195 -0.26 6.89 5.58
C PHE A 195 -0.32 6.41 4.12
N GLY A 196 -0.99 7.17 3.26
CA GLY A 196 -1.19 6.78 1.86
C GLY A 196 -2.60 7.02 1.35
N ASN A 197 -3.27 8.08 1.80
CA ASN A 197 -4.57 8.49 1.28
C ASN A 197 -4.36 9.54 0.18
N TYR A 198 -4.67 9.23 -1.07
CA TYR A 198 -4.45 10.14 -2.18
C TYR A 198 -5.37 9.87 -3.36
N ASN A 199 -5.47 10.84 -4.25
CA ASN A 199 -6.23 10.72 -5.48
C ASN A 199 -5.30 10.88 -6.69
N LEU A 200 -5.53 10.05 -7.71
CA LEU A 200 -4.92 10.21 -9.03
C LEU A 200 -6.01 10.45 -10.07
N GLU A 201 -5.81 11.50 -10.85
CA GLU A 201 -6.68 11.87 -11.96
C GLU A 201 -6.18 11.26 -13.27
N VAL A 202 -7.09 10.69 -14.06
CA VAL A 202 -6.83 10.19 -15.41
C VAL A 202 -7.51 11.13 -16.39
N GLY A 203 -6.70 11.86 -17.16
CA GLY A 203 -7.18 12.86 -18.10
C GLY A 203 -7.79 12.27 -19.38
N GLY A 204 -8.61 13.06 -20.07
CA GLY A 204 -9.21 12.67 -21.36
C GLY A 204 -8.20 12.61 -22.52
N VAL A 205 -8.61 12.18 -23.70
CA VAL A 205 -7.68 11.96 -24.84
C VAL A 205 -6.93 13.24 -25.24
N GLU A 206 -5.64 13.13 -25.57
CA GLU A 206 -4.80 14.24 -26.01
C GLU A 206 -5.36 14.85 -27.31
N GLY A 207 -5.48 16.18 -27.37
CA GLY A 207 -6.09 16.88 -28.51
C GLY A 207 -7.62 16.84 -28.58
N SER A 208 -8.29 16.20 -27.62
CA SER A 208 -9.76 16.24 -27.52
C SER A 208 -10.26 17.41 -26.68
N GLY A 209 -11.57 17.71 -26.73
CA GLY A 209 -12.23 18.65 -25.81
C GLY A 209 -12.15 18.27 -24.33
N PHE A 210 -11.66 17.07 -24.02
CA PHE A 210 -11.46 16.54 -22.66
C PHE A 210 -9.99 16.58 -22.20
N VAL A 211 -9.06 17.15 -23.00
CA VAL A 211 -7.61 17.12 -22.71
C VAL A 211 -7.24 17.72 -21.34
N ASN A 212 -8.00 18.71 -20.88
CA ASN A 212 -7.81 19.40 -19.60
C ASN A 212 -8.84 18.98 -18.53
N LYS A 213 -9.53 17.86 -18.73
CA LYS A 213 -10.53 17.34 -17.79
C LYS A 213 -10.08 15.99 -17.24
N SER A 214 -10.29 15.79 -15.93
CA SER A 214 -10.25 14.44 -15.34
C SER A 214 -11.49 13.68 -15.78
N ILE A 215 -11.28 12.50 -16.38
CA ILE A 215 -12.33 11.61 -16.86
C ILE A 215 -12.54 10.44 -15.91
N LEU A 216 -11.48 9.99 -15.23
CA LEU A 216 -11.54 8.97 -14.21
C LEU A 216 -10.70 9.41 -13.01
N ASN A 217 -11.27 9.29 -11.81
CA ASN A 217 -10.61 9.61 -10.54
C ASN A 217 -10.40 8.33 -9.75
N LEU A 218 -9.14 8.01 -9.45
CA LEU A 218 -8.73 6.85 -8.65
C LEU A 218 -8.47 7.31 -7.22
N TYR A 219 -9.15 6.71 -6.25
CA TYR A 219 -8.99 7.05 -4.83
C TYR A 219 -8.29 5.90 -4.12
N PHE A 220 -7.17 6.22 -3.50
CA PHE A 220 -6.33 5.31 -2.74
C PHE A 220 -6.56 5.62 -1.27
N LEU A 221 -7.01 4.63 -0.50
CA LEU A 221 -7.33 4.78 0.91
C LEU A 221 -6.56 3.74 1.71
N ASP A 222 -5.91 4.19 2.77
CA ASP A 222 -5.23 3.32 3.72
C ASP A 222 -6.22 2.81 4.77
N SER A 223 -6.76 1.60 4.62
CA SER A 223 -7.72 1.03 5.58
C SER A 223 -7.14 0.67 6.95
N GLY A 224 -5.85 0.89 7.17
CA GLY A 224 -5.13 0.47 8.36
C GLY A 224 -4.81 -1.02 8.34
N ASP A 225 -4.35 -1.52 9.49
CA ASP A 225 -3.89 -2.87 9.73
C ASP A 225 -4.93 -3.69 10.52
N TYR A 226 -4.96 -3.52 11.83
CA TYR A 226 -5.79 -4.23 12.77
C TYR A 226 -6.62 -3.24 13.57
N SER A 227 -7.73 -3.72 14.10
CA SER A 227 -8.59 -2.91 14.94
C SER A 227 -7.86 -2.51 16.23
N THR A 228 -7.87 -1.22 16.52
CA THR A 228 -7.42 -0.66 17.80
C THR A 228 -8.56 -0.56 18.83
N VAL A 229 -9.78 -0.98 18.47
CA VAL A 229 -10.96 -0.96 19.35
C VAL A 229 -11.09 -2.31 20.05
N PRO A 230 -10.90 -2.41 21.38
CA PRO A 230 -10.88 -3.70 22.09
C PRO A 230 -12.14 -4.55 21.90
N ALA A 231 -13.29 -3.91 21.73
CA ALA A 231 -14.58 -4.60 21.54
C ALA A 231 -14.78 -5.16 20.11
N ILE A 232 -13.92 -4.77 19.16
CA ILE A 232 -14.02 -5.17 17.75
C ILE A 232 -12.67 -5.79 17.37
N PRO A 233 -12.46 -7.10 17.56
CA PRO A 233 -11.21 -7.74 17.16
C PRO A 233 -11.15 -7.88 15.62
N GLY A 234 -9.94 -8.10 15.10
CA GLY A 234 -9.71 -8.34 13.67
C GLY A 234 -9.08 -7.15 12.96
N TYR A 235 -9.45 -6.94 11.69
CA TYR A 235 -8.83 -5.97 10.80
C TYR A 235 -9.28 -4.51 11.04
N GLY A 236 -8.46 -3.59 10.55
CA GLY A 236 -8.79 -2.17 10.45
C GLY A 236 -9.94 -1.88 9.49
N TRP A 237 -10.32 -0.61 9.38
CA TRP A 237 -11.34 -0.14 8.43
C TRP A 237 -11.17 1.35 8.17
N ILE A 238 -11.79 1.81 7.08
CA ILE A 238 -11.84 3.22 6.68
C ILE A 238 -12.51 4.07 7.78
N LYS A 239 -11.76 5.02 8.33
CA LYS A 239 -12.19 5.88 9.44
C LYS A 239 -12.95 7.11 8.95
N PRO A 240 -13.71 7.80 9.82
CA PRO A 240 -14.45 9.01 9.46
C PRO A 240 -13.58 10.11 8.83
N SER A 241 -12.31 10.25 9.24
CA SER A 241 -11.39 11.24 8.68
C SER A 241 -11.14 11.01 7.17
N GLN A 242 -10.99 9.76 6.77
CA GLN A 242 -10.77 9.35 5.39
C GLN A 242 -12.05 9.44 4.56
N GLN A 243 -13.21 9.10 5.15
CA GLN A 243 -14.51 9.30 4.52
C GLN A 243 -14.76 10.78 4.22
N LEU A 244 -14.48 11.66 5.19
CA LEU A 244 -14.60 13.11 5.03
C LEU A 244 -13.65 13.64 3.95
N TRP A 245 -12.40 13.16 3.93
CA TRP A 245 -11.45 13.49 2.86
C TRP A 245 -11.99 13.07 1.50
N PHE A 246 -12.45 11.82 1.34
CA PHE A 246 -13.00 11.30 0.09
C PHE A 246 -14.20 12.13 -0.37
N GLN A 247 -15.14 12.44 0.52
CA GLN A 247 -16.32 13.26 0.20
C GLN A 247 -15.92 14.67 -0.26
N ARG A 248 -14.98 15.32 0.44
CA ARG A 248 -14.51 16.67 0.06
C ARG A 248 -13.76 16.67 -1.26
N THR A 249 -12.85 15.71 -1.45
CA THR A 249 -12.04 15.60 -2.67
C THR A 249 -12.93 15.27 -3.87
N SER A 250 -13.84 14.31 -3.74
CA SER A 250 -14.78 13.96 -4.81
C SER A 250 -15.73 15.10 -5.16
N ALA A 251 -16.20 15.88 -4.18
CA ALA A 251 -17.03 17.05 -4.45
C ALA A 251 -16.28 18.14 -5.25
N LYS A 252 -14.99 18.35 -4.98
CA LYS A 252 -14.14 19.31 -5.72
C LYS A 252 -13.85 18.86 -7.15
N LEU A 253 -13.77 17.56 -7.39
CA LEU A 253 -13.42 16.96 -8.69
C LEU A 253 -14.65 16.67 -9.57
N ARG A 254 -15.87 16.93 -9.07
CA ARG A 254 -17.08 16.90 -9.90
C ARG A 254 -17.03 18.07 -10.88
N VAL A 255 -16.96 17.73 -12.15
CA VAL A 255 -16.99 18.66 -13.30
C VAL A 255 -18.43 18.86 -13.77
#